data_AF-A0A2M8EWX6-F1
#
_entry.id   AF-A0A2M8EWX6-F1
#
_cell.length_a   1.000
_cell.length_b   1.000
_cell.length_c   1.000
_cell.angle_alpha   90.00
_cell.angle_beta   90.00
_cell.angle_gamma   90.00
#
_symmetry.space_group_name_H-M   'P 1'
#
loop_
_entity.id
_entity.type
_entity.pdbx_description
1 polymer ?
#
loop_
_entity_poly.entity_id
_entity_poly.type
_entity_poly.pdbx_seq_one_letter_code
_entity_poly.pdbx_strand_id
1 'polypeptide(L)'
;MMNTQSVLFSFSGAVKKHLRRGTELGYPTANIDVEPKTPEGIFVGFAQIDEVLYPSLIFVGKALTFDEHDKKAEIYILDFDTNIYGKEMKVICIQKIRDNMKFENKEALIAQMHDDERQAREYFNNQSSSRMRGSIL
;
A
#
# COMPACT_ATOMS: atom_id res chain seq x y z
N MET A 1 -12.77 -17.57 12.58
CA MET A 1 -12.38 -17.96 11.21
C MET A 1 -12.01 -16.70 10.45
N MET A 2 -10.79 -16.60 9.91
CA MET A 2 -10.43 -15.48 9.02
C MET A 2 -11.27 -15.60 7.74
N ASN A 3 -12.08 -14.59 7.44
CA ASN A 3 -12.78 -14.52 6.16
C ASN A 3 -11.73 -14.60 5.04
N THR A 4 -11.87 -15.55 4.13
CA THR A 4 -10.94 -15.76 3.01
C THR A 4 -11.08 -14.59 2.04
N GLN A 5 -10.42 -13.46 2.33
CA GLN A 5 -10.27 -12.40 1.35
C GLN A 5 -9.41 -12.95 0.21
N SER A 6 -9.94 -12.94 -1.01
CA SER A 6 -9.21 -13.39 -2.19
C SER A 6 -7.98 -12.51 -2.40
N VAL A 7 -6.80 -13.10 -2.27
CA VAL A 7 -5.54 -12.43 -2.58
C VAL A 7 -5.42 -12.27 -4.09
N LEU A 8 -5.19 -11.05 -4.57
CA LEU A 8 -4.90 -10.80 -5.99
C LEU A 8 -3.49 -11.27 -6.34
N PHE A 9 -2.52 -10.86 -5.53
CA PHE A 9 -1.12 -11.28 -5.61
C PHE A 9 -0.39 -10.90 -4.33
N SER A 10 0.81 -11.45 -4.14
CA SER A 10 1.72 -11.05 -3.07
C SER A 10 3.16 -11.04 -3.54
N PHE A 11 3.99 -10.23 -2.89
CA PHE A 11 5.44 -10.19 -3.09
C PHE A 11 6.13 -9.98 -1.74
N SER A 12 7.43 -10.24 -1.68
CA SER A 12 8.23 -10.05 -0.48
C SER A 12 9.55 -9.37 -0.81
N GLY A 13 10.12 -8.68 0.17
CA GLY A 13 11.49 -8.21 0.11
C GLY A 13 11.89 -7.37 1.31
N ALA A 14 13.19 -7.07 1.39
CA ALA A 14 13.75 -6.21 2.40
C ALA A 14 13.29 -4.76 2.23
N VAL A 15 12.87 -4.13 3.33
CA VAL A 15 12.49 -2.72 3.34
C VAL A 15 13.71 -1.83 3.15
N LYS A 16 13.71 -1.08 2.05
CA LYS A 16 14.79 -0.14 1.72
C LYS A 16 14.50 1.25 2.24
N LYS A 17 15.59 1.95 2.59
CA LYS A 17 15.57 3.39 2.73
C LYS A 17 15.57 4.01 1.33
N HIS A 18 14.63 4.90 1.05
CA HIS A 18 14.57 5.64 -0.20
C HIS A 18 14.58 7.15 0.06
N LEU A 19 14.47 7.96 -1.00
CA LEU A 19 14.63 9.41 -1.00
C LEU A 19 13.62 10.20 -0.11
N ARG A 20 12.84 9.55 0.77
CA ARG A 20 11.90 10.16 1.72
C ARG A 20 10.88 11.13 1.08
N ARG A 21 10.66 11.04 -0.24
CA ARG A 21 9.76 11.92 -0.99
C ARG A 21 8.30 11.79 -0.52
N GLY A 22 7.82 10.57 -0.31
CA GLY A 22 6.51 10.35 0.33
C GLY A 22 6.45 10.99 1.72
N THR A 23 7.52 10.93 2.49
CA THR A 23 7.60 11.54 3.83
C THR A 23 7.47 13.05 3.80
N GLU A 24 8.05 13.72 2.79
CA GLU A 24 7.85 15.16 2.56
C GLU A 24 6.39 15.52 2.22
N LEU A 25 5.61 14.54 1.75
CA LEU A 25 4.18 14.66 1.48
C LEU A 25 3.30 14.16 2.64
N GLY A 26 3.90 13.76 3.77
CA GLY A 26 3.18 13.21 4.93
C GLY A 26 2.97 11.68 4.91
N TYR A 27 3.50 10.96 3.93
CA TYR A 27 3.34 9.52 3.74
C TYR A 27 4.68 8.78 3.98
N PRO A 28 4.96 8.30 5.21
CA PRO A 28 6.11 7.42 5.45
C PRO A 28 5.90 6.08 4.73
N THR A 29 6.59 5.88 3.60
CA THR A 29 6.48 4.64 2.81
C THR A 29 7.66 3.71 3.02
N ALA A 30 7.37 2.42 3.21
CA ALA A 30 8.34 1.34 3.07
C ALA A 30 8.53 1.04 1.58
N ASN A 31 9.79 1.00 1.13
CA ASN A 31 10.11 0.78 -0.29
C ASN A 31 10.63 -0.65 -0.48
N ILE A 32 10.09 -1.37 -1.46
CA ILE A 32 10.46 -2.75 -1.78
C ILE A 32 10.63 -2.88 -3.30
N ASP A 33 11.68 -3.58 -3.73
CA ASP A 33 11.86 -3.92 -5.15
C ASP A 33 10.83 -4.95 -5.57
N VAL A 34 10.34 -4.84 -6.81
CA VAL A 34 9.39 -5.81 -7.36
C VAL A 34 9.81 -6.26 -8.74
N GLU A 35 9.40 -7.48 -9.10
CA GLU A 35 9.65 -7.99 -10.43
C GLU A 35 8.93 -7.14 -11.50
N PRO A 36 9.50 -6.99 -12.71
CA PRO A 36 8.89 -6.19 -13.78
C PRO A 36 7.46 -6.59 -14.15
N LYS A 37 7.08 -7.87 -13.97
CA LYS A 37 5.73 -8.39 -14.25
C LYS A 37 4.70 -8.09 -13.16
N THR A 38 5.11 -7.52 -12.03
CA THR A 38 4.18 -7.20 -10.93
C THR A 38 3.14 -6.19 -11.42
N PRO A 39 1.83 -6.43 -11.18
CA PRO A 39 0.76 -5.53 -11.61
C PRO A 39 0.96 -4.11 -11.07
N GLU A 40 0.76 -3.11 -11.93
CA GLU A 40 0.85 -1.71 -11.53
C GLU A 40 -0.50 -1.18 -11.02
N GLY A 41 -0.43 -0.17 -10.16
CA GLY A 41 -1.57 0.56 -9.65
C GLY A 41 -1.47 0.86 -8.16
N ILE A 42 -2.60 1.30 -7.63
CA ILE A 42 -2.83 1.49 -6.20
C ILE A 42 -3.71 0.35 -5.72
N PHE A 43 -3.32 -0.28 -4.61
CA PHE A 43 -3.99 -1.42 -4.02
C PHE A 43 -4.22 -1.22 -2.53
N VAL A 44 -5.27 -1.84 -2.01
CA VAL A 44 -5.43 -2.10 -0.58
C VAL A 44 -4.97 -3.51 -0.27
N GLY A 45 -4.37 -3.67 0.89
CA GLY A 45 -3.79 -4.94 1.28
C GLY A 45 -3.18 -4.92 2.68
N PHE A 46 -2.31 -5.89 2.93
CA PHE A 46 -1.60 -6.00 4.19
C PHE A 46 -0.09 -6.02 3.99
N ALA A 47 0.62 -5.28 4.85
CA ALA A 47 2.03 -5.49 5.11
C ALA A 47 2.16 -6.51 6.25
N GLN A 48 2.83 -7.62 6.00
CA GLN A 48 3.15 -8.63 7.00
C GLN A 48 4.59 -8.45 7.45
N ILE A 49 4.78 -8.21 8.75
CA ILE A 49 6.08 -8.07 9.39
C ILE A 49 6.10 -9.00 10.59
N ASP A 50 7.09 -9.91 10.63
CA ASP A 50 7.32 -10.95 11.66
C ASP A 50 6.19 -11.99 11.82
N GLU A 51 4.92 -11.61 11.82
CA GLU A 51 3.70 -12.45 11.79
C GLU A 51 2.42 -11.59 11.85
N VAL A 52 2.57 -10.28 12.10
CA VAL A 52 1.48 -9.33 12.23
C VAL A 52 1.13 -8.74 10.87
N LEU A 53 -0.17 -8.69 10.56
CA LEU A 53 -0.72 -8.05 9.37
C LEU A 53 -1.17 -6.63 9.69
N TYR A 54 -0.60 -5.67 8.99
CA TYR A 54 -0.94 -4.26 9.12
C TYR A 54 -1.69 -3.78 7.87
N PRO A 55 -2.89 -3.16 8.02
CA PRO A 55 -3.61 -2.54 6.91
C PRO A 55 -2.71 -1.56 6.16
N SER A 56 -2.71 -1.63 4.83
CA SER A 56 -1.76 -0.87 4.01
C SER A 56 -2.38 -0.39 2.70
N LEU A 57 -1.96 0.81 2.30
CA LEU A 57 -2.11 1.34 0.95
C LEU A 57 -0.81 1.08 0.18
N ILE A 58 -0.92 0.44 -0.98
CA ILE A 58 0.22 -0.11 -1.70
C ILE A 58 0.23 0.50 -3.10
N PHE A 59 1.27 1.28 -3.41
CA PHE A 59 1.59 1.66 -4.77
C PHE A 59 2.55 0.63 -5.37
N VAL A 60 2.25 0.17 -6.58
CA VAL A 60 3.20 -0.58 -7.41
C VAL A 60 3.29 0.11 -8.76
N GLY A 61 4.49 0.48 -9.17
CA GLY A 61 4.68 1.09 -10.48
C GLY A 61 5.99 1.85 -10.58
N LYS A 62 6.10 2.56 -11.70
CA LYS A 62 7.13 3.56 -11.91
C LYS A 62 6.59 4.90 -11.43
N ALA A 63 7.44 5.68 -10.78
CA ALA A 63 7.09 7.05 -10.41
C ALA A 63 7.10 7.94 -11.67
N LEU A 64 6.04 7.86 -12.48
CA LEU A 64 5.95 8.49 -13.82
C LEU A 64 6.12 10.01 -13.77
N THR A 65 5.68 10.64 -12.67
CA THR A 65 5.87 12.08 -12.43
C THR A 65 7.35 12.46 -12.24
N PHE A 66 8.22 11.49 -11.92
CA PHE A 66 9.65 11.70 -11.62
C PHE A 66 10.60 11.01 -12.61
N ASP A 67 10.08 10.52 -13.75
CA ASP A 67 10.85 9.88 -14.82
C ASP A 67 11.71 8.67 -14.37
N GLU A 68 11.24 7.93 -13.37
CA GLU A 68 11.94 6.73 -12.89
C GLU A 68 11.73 5.54 -13.84
N HIS A 69 12.82 4.82 -14.14
CA HIS A 69 12.79 3.67 -15.05
C HIS A 69 12.45 2.36 -14.36
N ASP A 70 12.80 2.22 -13.08
CA ASP A 70 12.62 1.00 -12.31
C ASP A 70 11.25 0.95 -11.65
N LYS A 71 10.61 -0.23 -11.73
CA LYS A 71 9.36 -0.50 -11.04
C LYS A 71 9.65 -0.80 -9.57
N LYS A 72 8.92 -0.14 -8.69
CA LYS A 72 9.04 -0.32 -7.24
C LYS A 72 7.67 -0.44 -6.59
N ALA A 73 7.67 -0.94 -5.37
CA ALA A 73 6.52 -0.84 -4.49
C ALA A 73 6.78 0.15 -3.35
N GLU A 74 5.82 1.04 -3.13
CA GLU A 74 5.78 1.94 -1.97
C GLU A 74 4.57 1.57 -1.10
N ILE A 75 4.85 1.14 0.12
CA ILE A 75 3.85 0.64 1.06
C ILE A 75 3.67 1.68 2.16
N TYR A 76 2.49 2.30 2.20
CA TYR A 76 2.04 3.13 3.31
C TYR A 76 1.25 2.27 4.29
N ILE A 77 1.87 1.92 5.41
CA ILE A 77 1.24 1.15 6.47
C ILE A 77 0.38 2.11 7.30
N LEU A 78 -0.93 1.84 7.38
CA LEU A 78 -1.86 2.72 8.07
C LEU A 78 -1.60 2.71 9.58
N ASP A 79 -1.55 3.92 10.15
CA ASP A 79 -1.43 4.15 11.58
C ASP A 79 -0.18 3.48 12.22
N PHE A 80 0.93 3.46 11.46
CA PHE A 80 2.19 2.81 11.82
C PHE A 80 3.34 3.80 11.92
N ASP A 81 4.09 3.77 13.03
CA ASP A 81 5.14 4.75 13.37
C ASP A 81 6.52 4.11 13.65
N THR A 82 6.66 2.82 13.40
CA THR A 82 7.88 2.07 13.75
C THR A 82 8.89 2.04 12.60
N ASN A 83 10.18 2.18 12.93
CA ASN A 83 11.25 2.00 11.95
C ASN A 83 11.48 0.52 11.62
N ILE A 84 11.35 0.17 10.35
CA ILE A 84 11.41 -1.21 9.85
C ILE A 84 12.44 -1.40 8.72
N TYR A 85 13.38 -0.45 8.56
CA TYR A 85 14.43 -0.59 7.54
C TYR A 85 15.25 -1.88 7.72
N GLY A 86 15.51 -2.57 6.61
CA GLY A 86 16.25 -3.82 6.59
C GLY A 86 15.44 -5.05 7.04
N LYS A 87 14.22 -4.89 7.57
CA LYS A 87 13.34 -6.02 7.85
C LYS A 87 12.79 -6.59 6.55
N GLU A 88 12.60 -7.90 6.53
CA GLU A 88 11.80 -8.57 5.50
C GLU A 88 10.32 -8.27 5.71
N MET A 89 9.63 -7.96 4.61
CA MET A 89 8.20 -7.70 4.61
C MET A 89 7.56 -8.51 3.48
N LYS A 90 6.43 -9.16 3.77
CA LYS A 90 5.54 -9.69 2.74
C LYS A 90 4.37 -8.73 2.55
N VAL A 91 4.05 -8.42 1.31
CA VAL A 91 2.94 -7.54 0.92
C VAL A 91 1.86 -8.37 0.25
N ILE A 92 0.63 -8.26 0.73
CA ILE A 92 -0.53 -9.04 0.27
C ILE A 92 -1.55 -8.05 -0.31
N CYS A 93 -1.69 -8.03 -1.63
CA CYS A 93 -2.64 -7.16 -2.33
C CYS A 93 -3.99 -7.86 -2.48
N ILE A 94 -5.09 -7.19 -2.13
CA ILE A 94 -6.43 -7.79 -2.06
C ILE A 94 -7.43 -7.13 -3.00
N GLN A 95 -7.31 -5.82 -3.20
CA GLN A 95 -8.16 -5.09 -4.13
C GLN A 95 -7.39 -3.95 -4.76
N LYS A 96 -7.60 -3.73 -6.05
CA LYS A 96 -7.09 -2.57 -6.78
C LYS A 96 -8.04 -1.39 -6.58
N ILE A 97 -7.49 -0.23 -6.18
CA ILE A 97 -8.21 1.04 -6.13
C ILE A 97 -8.23 1.68 -7.52
N ARG A 98 -7.06 1.79 -8.16
CA ARG A 98 -6.91 2.41 -9.49
C ARG A 98 -5.61 2.00 -10.18
N ASP A 99 -5.50 2.34 -11.46
CA ASP A 99 -4.26 2.25 -12.24
C ASP A 99 -3.21 3.30 -11.83
N ASN A 100 -1.96 3.08 -12.25
CA ASN A 100 -0.88 4.06 -12.13
C ASN A 100 -1.15 5.25 -13.05
N MET A 101 -0.93 6.48 -12.57
CA MET A 101 -1.30 7.72 -13.26
C MET A 101 -0.16 8.73 -13.15
N LYS A 102 0.00 9.54 -14.20
CA LYS A 102 0.85 10.74 -14.17
C LYS A 102 0.02 11.94 -13.74
N PHE A 103 0.61 12.87 -13.00
CA PHE A 103 -0.05 14.09 -12.56
C PHE A 103 0.66 15.32 -13.15
N GLU A 104 -0.13 16.34 -13.46
CA GLU A 104 0.36 17.60 -14.04
C GLU A 104 1.18 18.44 -13.05
N ASN A 105 0.94 18.28 -11.75
CA ASN A 105 1.64 18.99 -10.68
C ASN A 105 1.59 18.22 -9.35
N LYS A 106 2.29 18.76 -8.35
CA LYS A 106 2.43 18.18 -7.01
C LYS A 106 1.09 18.21 -6.26
N GLU A 107 0.30 19.27 -6.43
CA GLU A 107 -0.97 19.47 -5.75
C GLU A 107 -2.01 18.42 -6.17
N ALA A 108 -2.08 18.13 -7.48
CA ALA A 108 -2.95 17.08 -8.03
C ALA A 108 -2.53 15.69 -7.54
N LEU A 109 -1.22 15.42 -7.45
CA LEU A 109 -0.71 14.18 -6.86
C LEU A 109 -1.14 14.04 -5.39
N ILE A 110 -0.95 15.08 -4.57
CA ILE A 110 -1.34 15.07 -3.15
C ILE A 110 -2.84 14.85 -2.98
N ALA A 111 -3.66 15.56 -3.78
CA ALA A 111 -5.11 15.39 -3.74
C ALA A 111 -5.53 13.95 -4.05
N GLN A 112 -4.89 13.32 -5.04
CA GLN A 112 -5.15 11.91 -5.35
C GLN A 112 -4.65 10.97 -4.25
N MET A 113 -3.50 11.23 -3.64
CA MET A 113 -2.99 10.40 -2.52
C MET A 113 -3.94 10.42 -1.31
N HIS A 114 -4.53 11.59 -1.00
CA HIS A 114 -5.55 11.68 0.04
C HIS A 114 -6.83 10.91 -0.31
N ASP A 115 -7.23 10.93 -1.58
CA ASP A 115 -8.36 10.14 -2.07
C ASP A 115 -8.10 8.64 -1.96
N ASP A 116 -6.89 8.20 -2.35
CA ASP A 116 -6.45 6.81 -2.27
C ASP A 116 -6.43 6.31 -0.81
N GLU A 117 -5.91 7.12 0.13
CA GLU A 117 -5.92 6.80 1.55
C GLU A 117 -7.35 6.72 2.10
N ARG A 118 -8.22 7.66 1.73
CA ARG A 118 -9.64 7.65 2.17
C ARG A 118 -10.33 6.35 1.73
N GLN A 119 -10.17 5.96 0.47
CA GLN A 119 -10.72 4.71 -0.06
C GLN A 119 -10.16 3.48 0.66
N ALA A 120 -8.86 3.47 0.99
CA ALA A 120 -8.25 2.39 1.77
C ALA A 120 -8.84 2.30 3.18
N ARG A 121 -9.01 3.43 3.87
CA ARG A 121 -9.61 3.47 5.21
C ARG A 121 -11.08 3.02 5.18
N GLU A 122 -11.85 3.46 4.19
CA GLU A 122 -13.22 3.01 3.98
C GLU A 122 -13.30 1.49 3.78
N TYR A 123 -12.39 0.92 2.98
CA TYR A 123 -12.29 -0.53 2.78
C TYR A 123 -12.14 -1.28 4.12
N PHE A 124 -11.19 -0.88 4.96
CA PHE A 124 -10.95 -1.56 6.24
C PHE A 124 -12.04 -1.29 7.30
N ASN A 125 -12.69 -0.13 7.28
CA ASN A 125 -13.81 0.20 8.17
C ASN A 125 -15.07 -0.62 7.84
N ASN A 126 -15.37 -0.78 6.55
CA ASN A 126 -16.51 -1.56 6.09
C ASN A 126 -16.36 -3.06 6.40
N GLN A 127 -15.13 -3.58 6.36
CA GLN A 127 -14.84 -4.97 6.76
C GLN A 127 -14.93 -5.19 8.27
N SER A 128 -14.56 -4.20 9.08
CA SER A 128 -14.76 -4.25 10.55
C SER A 128 -16.26 -4.24 10.90
N SER A 129 -17.05 -3.45 10.16
CA SER A 129 -18.50 -3.34 10.34
C SER A 129 -19.29 -4.55 9.81
N SER A 130 -18.77 -5.27 8.81
CA SER A 130 -19.34 -6.55 8.36
C SER A 130 -19.01 -7.69 9.34
N ARG A 131 -17.82 -7.67 9.95
CA ARG A 131 -17.44 -8.60 11.04
C ARG A 131 -18.28 -8.42 12.31
N MET A 132 -18.61 -7.18 12.69
CA MET A 132 -19.46 -6.93 13.88
C MET A 132 -20.95 -7.27 13.67
N ARG A 133 -21.47 -7.18 12.43
CA ARG A 133 -22.87 -7.52 12.14
C ARG A 133 -23.15 -9.02 12.09
N GLY A 134 -22.13 -9.87 12.03
CA GLY A 134 -22.25 -11.32 11.98
C GLY A 134 -22.19 -12.05 13.32
N SER A 135 -22.18 -11.34 14.46
CA SER A 135 -22.01 -11.95 15.80
C SER A 135 -23.23 -11.82 16.72
N ILE A 136 -24.42 -11.55 16.16
CA ILE A 136 -25.69 -11.71 16.88
C ILE A 136 -26.44 -12.85 16.21
N LEU A 137 -26.26 -14.05 16.76
CA LEU A 137 -27.24 -15.13 16.97
C LEU A 137 -26.50 -16.38 17.47
#